data_AF-A0A954R849-F1
#
_entry.id   AF-A0A954R849-F1
#
_cell.length_a   1.000
_cell.length_b   1.000
_cell.length_c   1.000
_cell.angle_alpha   90.00
_cell.angle_beta   90.00
_cell.angle_gamma   90.00
#
_symmetry.space_group_name_H-M   'P 1'
#
loop_
_entity.id
_entity.type
_entity.pdbx_description
1 polymer ?
#
loop_
_entity_poly.entity_id
_entity_poly.type
_entity_poly.pdbx_seq_one_letter_code
_entity_poly.pdbx_strand_id
1 'polypeptide(L)' 'MIVVMEKNASEEQLQHMIDRVQHLGLKAHVIRGVERTVIAAVGDER' A
#
# COMPACT_ATOMS: atom_id res chain seq x y z
N MET A 1 -0.64 4.34 -8.90
CA MET A 1 -0.92 2.87 -8.78
C MET A 1 -1.76 2.61 -7.52
N ILE A 2 -2.68 1.65 -7.54
CA ILE A 2 -3.46 1.23 -6.35
C ILE A 2 -3.17 -0.23 -6.05
N VAL A 3 -2.88 -0.54 -4.79
CA VAL A 3 -2.71 -1.91 -4.28
C VAL A 3 -3.86 -2.20 -3.32
N VAL A 4 -4.66 -3.22 -3.62
CA VAL A 4 -5.71 -3.69 -2.73
C VAL A 4 -5.17 -4.90 -1.96
N MET A 5 -5.14 -4.80 -0.63
CA MET A 5 -4.68 -5.90 0.22
C MET A 5 -5.77 -6.97 0.35
N GLU A 6 -5.36 -8.20 0.65
CA GLU A 6 -6.29 -9.24 1.07
C GLU A 6 -6.99 -8.85 2.38
N LYS A 7 -8.21 -9.36 2.59
CA LYS A 7 -9.10 -8.99 3.72
C LYS A 7 -8.43 -9.15 5.10
N ASN A 8 -7.59 -10.17 5.25
CA ASN A 8 -6.92 -10.51 6.50
C ASN A 8 -5.40 -10.36 6.37
N ALA A 9 -4.93 -9.47 5.49
CA ALA A 9 -3.49 -9.21 5.38
C ALA A 9 -2.94 -8.77 6.74
N SER A 10 -1.86 -9.41 7.18
CA SER A 10 -1.21 -9.08 8.45
C SER A 10 -0.56 -7.70 8.38
N GLU A 11 -0.27 -7.12 9.54
CA GLU A 11 0.48 -5.86 9.63
C GLU A 11 1.88 -5.99 9.00
N GLU A 12 2.51 -7.17 9.09
CA GLU A 12 3.79 -7.45 8.43
C GLU A 12 3.67 -7.42 6.91
N GLN A 13 2.61 -8.03 6.34
CA GLN A 13 2.35 -7.99 4.91
C GLN A 13 2.04 -6.57 4.42
N LEU A 14 1.29 -5.80 5.22
CA LEU A 14 1.03 -4.39 4.95
C LEU A 14 2.33 -3.59 4.94
N GLN A 15 3.19 -3.76 5.95
CA GLN A 15 4.47 -3.07 6.04
C GLN A 15 5.39 -3.42 4.87
N HIS A 16 5.50 -4.70 4.54
CA HIS A 16 6.28 -5.15 3.38
C HIS A 16 5.80 -4.50 2.07
N MET A 17 4.48 -4.33 1.89
CA MET A 17 3.94 -3.63 0.71
C MET A 17 4.18 -2.13 0.73
N ILE A 18 4.11 -1.48 1.90
CA ILE A 18 4.48 -0.06 2.07
C ILE A 18 5.94 0.15 1.67
N ASP A 19 6.83 -0.69 2.20
CA ASP A 19 8.27 -0.61 1.92
C ASP A 19 8.52 -0.80 0.43
N ARG A 20 7.87 -1.78 -0.21
CA ARG A 20 7.99 -2.00 -1.65
C ARG A 20 7.54 -0.78 -2.46
N VAL A 21 6.43 -0.14 -2.09
CA VAL A 21 5.96 1.08 -2.77
C VAL A 21 6.98 2.21 -2.61
N GLN A 22 7.55 2.38 -1.41
CA GLN A 22 8.57 3.38 -1.15
C GLN A 22 9.88 3.13 -1.91
N HIS A 23 10.31 1.87 -2.05
CA HIS A 23 11.50 1.50 -2.84
C HIS A 23 11.33 1.80 -4.35
N LEU A 24 10.10 1.89 -4.83
CA LEU A 24 9.81 2.33 -6.20
C LEU A 24 9.86 3.86 -6.36
N GLY A 25 10.25 4.60 -5.32
CA GLY A 25 10.25 6.06 -5.30
C GLY A 25 8.85 6.67 -5.15
N LEU A 26 7.84 5.85 -4.84
CA LEU A 26 6.46 6.29 -4.70
C LEU A 26 6.10 6.47 -3.23
N LYS A 27 5.21 7.43 -2.95
CA LYS A 27 4.65 7.62 -1.61
C LYS A 27 3.49 6.65 -1.39
N ALA A 28 3.56 5.86 -0.32
CA ALA A 28 2.49 4.97 0.10
C ALA A 28 1.46 5.70 0.98
N HIS A 29 0.19 5.66 0.59
CA HIS A 29 -0.95 6.16 1.37
C HIS A 29 -1.86 4.99 1.74
N VAL A 30 -1.88 4.63 3.02
CA VAL A 30 -2.67 3.50 3.53
C VAL A 30 -4.08 3.96 3.93
N ILE A 31 -5.08 3.24 3.42
CA ILE A 31 -6.50 3.44 3.71
C ILE A 31 -7.02 2.15 4.32
N ARG A 32 -7.38 2.19 5.60
CA ARG A 32 -7.94 1.03 6.32
C ARG A 32 -9.46 1.08 6.24
N GLY A 33 -10.03 0.29 5.34
CA GLY A 33 -11.48 0.11 5.22
C GLY A 33 -11.98 -1.00 6.15
N VAL A 34 -13.30 -1.06 6.34
CA VAL A 34 -13.95 -2.12 7.14
C VAL A 34 -13.80 -3.49 6.49
N GLU A 35 -13.83 -3.57 5.15
CA GLU A 35 -13.71 -4.84 4.43
C GLU A 35 -12.29 -5.15 3.96
N ARG A 36 -11.53 -4.13 3.53
CA ARG A 36 -10.18 -4.28 2.97
C ARG A 36 -9.34 -3.06 3.26
N THR A 37 -8.04 -3.29 3.38
CA THR A 37 -7.03 -2.23 3.39
C THR A 37 -6.55 -1.97 1.96
N VAL A 38 -6.39 -0.71 1.60
CA VAL A 38 -5.92 -0.26 0.28
C VAL A 38 -4.69 0.62 0.48
N ILE A 39 -3.70 0.49 -0.40
CA ILE A 39 -2.52 1.35 -0.43
C ILE A 39 -2.53 2.08 -1.77
N ALA A 40 -2.70 3.40 -1.73
CA ALA A 40 -2.49 4.25 -2.89
C ALA A 40 -1.00 4.60 -2.99
N ALA A 41 -0.37 4.21 -4.11
CA ALA A 41 0.99 4.57 -4.44
C ALA A 41 0.96 5.84 -5.32
N VAL A 42 1.40 6.95 -4.73
CA VAL A 42 1.34 8.31 -5.27
C VAL A 42 2.75 8.82 -5.52
N GLY A 43 3.06 9.22 -6.73
CA GLY A 43 4.33 9.81 -7.14
C GLY A 43 4.21 10.24 -8.59
N ASP A 44 5.03 11.22 -8.99
CA ASP A 44 5.12 11.62 -10.39
C ASP A 44 5.99 10.57 -11.10
N GLU A 45 5.51 9.97 -12.19
CA GLU A 45 6.34 9.13 -13.07
C GLU A 45 7.29 10.02 -13.89
N ARG A 46 8.08 10.87 -13.22
CA ARG A 46 8.98 11.84 -13.85
C ARG A 46 10.37 11.79 -13.26
#